data_AF-A0A1N7GEB7-F1
#
_entry.id   AF-A0A1N7GEB7-F1
#
_cell.length_a   1.000
_cell.length_b   1.000
_cell.length_c   1.000
_cell.angle_alpha   90.00
_cell.angle_beta   90.00
_cell.angle_gamma   90.00
#
_symmetry.space_group_name_H-M   'P 1'
#
loop_
_entity.id
_entity.type
_entity.pdbx_description
1 polymer ?
#
loop_
_entity_poly.entity_id
_entity_poly.type
_entity_poly.pdbx_seq_one_letter_code
_entity_poly.pdbx_strand_id
1 'polypeptide(L)'
;MNPIDDVDRRDYLKLAGGAVAGSTVGLSGCLSGSDDDAVETGTLGTQVTDQPGDIADFESCVVTIQGIWIKPRAEEGEAETDETADEDAETDGNETDDQDEEDIDQNERREYHEFDEPQEADLVELQGENTQLIDERELTAQTYEYLQLDVTDVAGELKEDGDAEVSTPGNAPLQFNERFEIRPNQRTTFVGDFTPVRQGQRNRYLLQPVARGTRVVYEDSEDDTTDSETDTDNSEDE
;
A
#
# COMPACT_ATOMS: atom_id res chain seq x y z
N MET A 1 -4.49 47.93 -5.16
CA MET A 1 -5.68 47.24 -4.64
C MET A 1 -6.29 46.46 -5.80
N ASN A 2 -5.99 45.17 -5.87
CA ASN A 2 -6.62 44.24 -6.79
C ASN A 2 -7.82 43.61 -6.07
N PRO A 3 -9.04 43.65 -6.64
CA PRO A 3 -10.10 42.77 -6.20
C PRO A 3 -9.88 41.36 -6.75
N ILE A 4 -10.35 40.41 -5.95
CA ILE A 4 -10.23 38.96 -6.04
C ILE A 4 -11.19 38.44 -7.11
N ASP A 5 -10.67 37.70 -8.09
CA ASP A 5 -11.47 36.85 -8.98
C ASP A 5 -11.67 35.50 -8.28
N ASP A 6 -12.89 35.28 -7.79
CA ASP A 6 -13.40 34.00 -7.31
C ASP A 6 -13.68 33.13 -8.56
N VAL A 7 -12.84 32.11 -8.79
CA VAL A 7 -13.08 31.13 -9.86
C VAL A 7 -14.09 30.11 -9.34
N ASP A 8 -15.33 30.30 -9.76
CA ASP A 8 -16.43 29.34 -9.67
C ASP A 8 -16.03 28.03 -10.39
N ARG A 9 -15.57 27.08 -9.60
CA ARG A 9 -15.25 25.66 -9.90
C ARG A 9 -16.46 24.80 -10.31
N ARG A 10 -17.51 25.42 -10.85
CA ARG A 10 -18.79 24.76 -11.20
C ARG A 10 -19.07 24.89 -12.69
N ASP A 11 -18.18 24.35 -13.53
CA ASP A 11 -18.41 24.40 -14.98
C ASP A 11 -17.80 23.24 -15.79
N TYR A 12 -17.75 22.01 -15.25
CA TYR A 12 -17.13 20.90 -15.99
C TYR A 12 -17.94 19.63 -16.28
N LEU A 13 -19.21 19.51 -15.91
CA LEU A 13 -20.00 18.33 -16.34
C LEU A 13 -21.37 18.72 -16.90
N LYS A 14 -21.34 19.34 -18.09
CA LYS A 14 -22.42 19.24 -19.08
C LYS A 14 -22.02 18.23 -20.15
N LEU A 15 -22.02 16.94 -19.80
CA LEU A 15 -22.02 15.88 -20.79
C LEU A 15 -23.47 15.70 -21.27
N ALA A 16 -23.70 16.13 -22.51
CA ALA A 16 -24.99 16.12 -23.16
C ALA A 16 -25.58 14.71 -23.21
N GLY A 17 -26.85 14.61 -22.78
CA GLY A 17 -27.68 13.44 -23.00
C GLY A 17 -27.85 13.13 -24.49
N GLY A 18 -27.70 11.84 -24.81
CA GLY A 18 -28.01 11.27 -26.09
C GLY A 18 -28.42 9.81 -25.89
N ALA A 19 -29.71 9.56 -25.78
CA ALA A 19 -30.26 8.21 -25.84
C ALA A 19 -29.95 7.61 -27.23
N VAL A 20 -29.24 6.48 -27.26
CA VAL A 20 -29.24 5.57 -28.40
C VAL A 20 -29.61 4.20 -27.89
N ALA A 21 -30.89 3.87 -28.01
CA ALA A 21 -31.36 2.51 -27.98
C ALA A 21 -30.78 1.77 -29.20
N GLY A 22 -30.17 0.62 -28.95
CA GLY A 22 -29.88 -0.40 -29.96
C GLY A 22 -28.45 -0.41 -30.47
N SER A 23 -27.68 -1.38 -30.02
CA SER A 23 -27.25 -2.53 -30.84
C SER A 23 -26.13 -3.25 -30.09
N THR A 24 -26.46 -4.45 -29.62
CA THR A 24 -25.52 -5.52 -29.26
C THR A 24 -24.28 -5.54 -30.17
N VAL A 25 -23.12 -5.20 -29.62
CA VAL A 25 -21.84 -5.68 -30.14
C VAL A 25 -21.50 -6.92 -29.32
N GLY A 26 -21.77 -8.07 -29.93
CA GLY A 26 -21.51 -9.36 -29.31
C GLY A 26 -20.03 -9.69 -29.29
N LEU A 27 -19.51 -10.00 -28.10
CA LEU A 27 -18.41 -10.94 -27.96
C LEU A 27 -19.03 -12.34 -27.92
N SER A 28 -19.33 -12.88 -29.11
CA SER A 28 -19.72 -14.27 -29.25
C SER A 28 -18.45 -15.12 -29.20
N GLY A 29 -18.16 -15.65 -28.02
CA GLY A 29 -17.15 -16.67 -27.76
C GLY A 29 -17.76 -17.82 -26.97
N CYS A 30 -18.77 -18.50 -27.54
CA CYS A 30 -19.23 -19.78 -27.00
C CYS A 30 -18.19 -20.87 -27.29
N LEU A 31 -17.32 -21.13 -26.33
CA LEU A 31 -16.79 -22.47 -26.09
C LEU A 31 -17.39 -22.92 -24.76
N SER A 32 -18.14 -24.01 -24.82
CA SER A 32 -18.88 -24.60 -23.71
C SER A 32 -17.91 -25.21 -22.70
N GLY A 33 -17.52 -24.42 -21.71
CA GLY A 33 -16.96 -24.82 -20.43
C GLY A 33 -17.66 -23.97 -19.35
N SER A 34 -17.90 -24.53 -18.18
CA SER A 34 -18.38 -23.73 -17.05
C SER A 34 -17.19 -22.91 -16.56
N ASP A 35 -16.94 -21.76 -17.17
CA ASP A 35 -15.82 -20.85 -16.88
C ASP A 35 -16.37 -19.64 -16.10
N ASP A 36 -16.72 -19.86 -14.84
CA ASP A 36 -16.89 -18.85 -13.79
C ASP A 36 -15.56 -18.81 -13.02
N ASP A 37 -14.48 -18.50 -13.74
CA ASP A 37 -13.10 -18.39 -13.23
C ASP A 37 -12.56 -16.98 -13.57
N ALA A 38 -13.44 -15.98 -13.48
CA ALA A 38 -12.97 -14.61 -13.41
C ALA A 38 -12.18 -14.49 -12.11
N VAL A 39 -10.89 -14.21 -12.21
CA VAL A 39 -10.08 -13.91 -11.02
C VAL A 39 -10.75 -12.76 -10.29
N GLU A 40 -11.26 -13.04 -9.09
CA GLU A 40 -11.87 -12.02 -8.27
C GLU A 40 -10.79 -11.00 -7.91
N THR A 41 -11.12 -9.71 -7.96
CA THR A 41 -10.19 -8.62 -7.65
C THR A 41 -10.69 -7.79 -6.48
N GLY A 42 -9.75 -7.21 -5.74
CA GLY A 42 -10.02 -6.21 -4.72
C GLY A 42 -9.05 -5.04 -4.83
N THR A 43 -9.33 -3.97 -4.08
CA THR A 43 -8.51 -2.77 -4.10
C THR A 43 -7.49 -2.82 -2.96
N LEU A 44 -6.22 -2.62 -3.28
CA LEU A 44 -5.16 -2.36 -2.29
C LEU A 44 -4.84 -0.88 -2.28
N GLY A 45 -5.02 -0.23 -1.14
CA GLY A 45 -4.49 1.09 -0.85
C GLY A 45 -3.23 0.97 -0.01
N THR A 46 -2.10 1.52 -0.49
CA THR A 46 -0.85 1.56 0.27
C THR A 46 -0.68 2.93 0.87
N GLN A 47 -0.54 2.99 2.19
CA GLN A 47 -0.31 4.21 2.96
C GLN A 47 1.02 4.13 3.71
N VAL A 48 1.66 5.28 3.93
CA VAL A 48 2.88 5.40 4.74
C VAL A 48 2.67 6.32 5.95
N THR A 49 3.38 6.03 7.03
CA THR A 49 3.45 6.82 8.27
C THR A 49 4.84 6.74 8.88
N ASP A 50 5.13 7.60 9.85
CA ASP A 50 6.38 7.60 10.61
C ASP A 50 6.11 7.48 12.12
N GLN A 51 6.70 6.44 12.73
CA GLN A 51 6.76 6.28 14.17
C GLN A 51 7.91 7.08 14.78
N PRO A 52 7.77 7.48 16.06
CA PRO A 52 8.79 8.28 16.73
C PRO A 52 10.12 7.52 16.82
N GLY A 53 11.12 8.04 16.12
CA GLY A 53 12.53 7.67 16.22
C GLY A 53 13.41 8.92 16.23
N ASP A 54 14.42 8.96 15.36
CA ASP A 54 15.29 10.15 15.20
C ASP A 54 14.73 11.16 14.17
N ILE A 55 13.50 10.98 13.70
CA ILE A 55 12.82 11.90 12.77
C ILE A 55 12.75 13.34 13.31
N ALA A 56 12.80 13.51 14.65
CA ALA A 56 12.76 14.81 15.30
C ALA A 56 13.98 15.69 14.97
N ASP A 57 15.08 15.10 14.49
CA ASP A 57 16.28 15.83 14.09
C ASP A 57 16.13 16.49 12.69
N PHE A 58 15.14 16.05 11.91
CA PHE A 58 14.90 16.52 10.55
C PHE A 58 14.00 17.76 10.50
N GLU A 59 14.33 18.67 9.58
CA GLU A 59 13.46 19.73 9.08
C GLU A 59 12.54 19.18 7.99
N SER A 60 13.07 18.32 7.11
CA SER A 60 12.30 17.55 6.12
C SER A 60 12.97 16.18 5.90
N CYS A 61 12.16 15.16 5.60
CA CYS A 61 12.65 13.83 5.24
C CYS A 61 11.77 13.24 4.16
N VAL A 62 12.08 13.58 2.91
CA VAL A 62 11.28 13.19 1.73
C VAL A 62 11.76 11.85 1.21
N VAL A 63 10.86 10.88 1.16
CA VAL A 63 11.09 9.54 0.60
C VAL A 63 10.45 9.46 -0.78
N THR A 64 11.20 9.05 -1.80
CA THR A 64 10.70 8.81 -3.16
C THR A 64 10.50 7.32 -3.39
N ILE A 65 9.26 6.91 -3.68
CA ILE A 65 8.84 5.52 -3.87
C ILE A 65 8.43 5.32 -5.33
N GLN A 66 8.98 4.30 -6.00
CA GLN A 66 8.71 4.01 -7.40
C GLN A 66 7.65 2.91 -7.61
N GLY A 67 7.48 2.03 -6.64
CA GLY A 67 6.55 0.91 -6.76
C GLY A 67 6.50 0.07 -5.50
N ILE A 68 5.80 -1.05 -5.60
CA ILE A 68 5.73 -2.04 -4.53
C ILE A 68 5.99 -3.45 -5.06
N TRP A 69 6.58 -4.27 -4.20
CA TRP A 69 6.65 -5.72 -4.35
C TRP A 69 5.65 -6.36 -3.39
N ILE A 70 4.89 -7.33 -3.89
CA ILE A 70 3.96 -8.12 -3.07
C ILE A 70 4.19 -9.59 -3.35
N LYS A 71 4.00 -10.45 -2.34
CA LYS A 71 4.14 -11.89 -2.52
C LYS A 71 2.81 -12.62 -2.28
N PRO A 72 2.17 -13.15 -3.33
CA PRO A 72 1.11 -14.14 -3.21
C PRO A 72 1.46 -15.29 -2.24
N ARG A 73 0.58 -15.59 -1.30
CA ARG A 73 0.69 -16.83 -0.52
C ARG A 73 0.38 -18.01 -1.44
N ALA A 74 1.26 -19.01 -1.47
CA ALA A 74 0.98 -20.26 -2.17
C ALA A 74 -0.18 -21.01 -1.49
N GLU A 75 -1.17 -21.43 -2.26
CA GLU A 75 -2.25 -22.32 -1.80
C GLU A 75 -1.65 -23.65 -1.31
N GLU A 76 -2.20 -24.21 -0.23
CA GLU A 76 -1.69 -25.44 0.39
C GLU A 76 -1.88 -26.65 -0.56
N GLY A 77 -0.89 -26.88 -1.41
CA GLY A 77 -0.90 -27.90 -2.47
C GLY A 77 0.30 -27.80 -3.41
N GLU A 78 0.93 -26.62 -3.47
CA GLU A 78 2.24 -26.42 -4.08
C GLU A 78 3.30 -26.53 -2.98
N ALA A 79 3.56 -27.78 -2.56
CA ALA A 79 4.68 -28.08 -1.69
C ALA A 79 5.98 -27.76 -2.44
N GLU A 80 6.47 -26.56 -2.21
CA GLU A 80 7.82 -26.18 -2.55
C GLU A 80 8.76 -27.00 -1.69
N THR A 81 9.58 -27.81 -2.37
CA THR A 81 10.72 -28.48 -1.77
C THR A 81 11.72 -27.41 -1.35
N ASP A 82 11.53 -26.89 -0.14
CA ASP A 82 12.50 -26.05 0.54
C ASP A 82 13.59 -26.96 1.13
N GLU A 83 14.64 -27.22 0.33
CA GLU A 83 15.86 -27.87 0.84
C GLU A 83 16.86 -26.83 1.32
N THR A 84 16.50 -26.02 2.33
CA THR A 84 17.49 -25.50 3.27
C THR A 84 17.34 -26.25 4.59
N ALA A 85 17.99 -27.42 4.64
CA ALA A 85 18.28 -28.09 5.89
C ALA A 85 19.26 -27.22 6.67
N ASP A 86 18.79 -26.53 7.70
CA ASP A 86 19.65 -25.97 8.74
C ASP A 86 19.33 -26.64 10.08
N GLU A 87 20.11 -27.68 10.35
CA GLU A 87 20.37 -28.12 11.72
C GLU A 87 21.52 -27.25 12.25
N ASP A 88 21.28 -26.22 13.05
CA ASP A 88 21.87 -26.15 14.39
C ASP A 88 21.25 -25.08 15.28
N ALA A 89 21.27 -25.40 16.57
CA ALA A 89 20.74 -24.62 17.66
C ALA A 89 21.72 -23.49 18.07
N GLU A 90 21.20 -22.40 18.63
CA GLU A 90 21.20 -22.13 20.07
C GLU A 90 20.81 -20.67 20.33
N THR A 91 19.98 -20.50 21.35
CA THR A 91 19.52 -19.24 21.95
C THR A 91 20.65 -18.51 22.69
N ASP A 92 20.87 -17.22 22.40
CA ASP A 92 21.17 -16.21 23.43
C ASP A 92 20.84 -14.80 22.90
N GLY A 93 20.24 -13.97 23.74
CA GLY A 93 19.45 -12.81 23.33
C GLY A 93 20.20 -11.48 23.25
N ASN A 94 19.74 -10.64 22.34
CA ASN A 94 19.64 -9.19 22.47
C ASN A 94 18.79 -8.68 21.29
N GLU A 95 17.53 -8.33 21.55
CA GLU A 95 16.56 -7.83 20.56
C GLU A 95 17.02 -6.47 20.01
N THR A 96 17.86 -6.49 18.99
CA THR A 96 17.94 -5.46 17.97
C THR A 96 17.44 -6.17 16.73
N ASP A 97 16.28 -5.75 16.22
CA ASP A 97 15.63 -6.31 15.03
C ASP A 97 16.44 -5.86 13.80
N ASP A 98 17.69 -6.32 13.74
CA ASP A 98 18.49 -6.33 12.53
C ASP A 98 17.85 -7.40 11.66
N GLN A 99 17.05 -6.98 10.68
CA GLN A 99 16.61 -7.87 9.61
C GLN A 99 17.89 -8.38 8.92
N ASP A 100 18.31 -9.59 9.25
CA ASP A 100 19.43 -10.24 8.58
C ASP A 100 19.10 -10.31 7.09
N GLU A 101 20.08 -9.98 6.24
CA GLU A 101 19.92 -9.96 4.78
C GLU A 101 19.47 -11.33 4.20
N GLU A 102 19.48 -12.39 5.03
CA GLU A 102 19.04 -13.75 4.71
C GLU A 102 17.55 -14.01 4.95
N ASP A 103 16.83 -13.16 5.71
CA ASP A 103 15.37 -13.26 5.90
C ASP A 103 14.57 -12.56 4.78
N ILE A 104 15.28 -11.94 3.84
CA ILE A 104 14.67 -11.27 2.68
C ILE A 104 14.29 -12.32 1.64
N ASP A 105 13.00 -12.52 1.45
CA ASP A 105 12.49 -13.41 0.41
C ASP A 105 12.54 -12.76 -0.98
N GLN A 106 13.63 -13.00 -1.71
CA GLN A 106 13.81 -12.56 -3.09
C GLN A 106 13.34 -13.59 -4.13
N ASN A 107 12.50 -14.56 -3.78
CA ASN A 107 12.08 -15.59 -4.71
C ASN A 107 11.34 -15.04 -5.95
N GLU A 108 11.30 -15.83 -7.02
CA GLU A 108 10.66 -15.46 -8.28
C GLU A 108 9.11 -15.36 -8.19
N ARG A 109 8.51 -15.55 -7.01
CA ARG A 109 7.05 -15.49 -6.82
C ARG A 109 6.54 -14.12 -6.42
N ARG A 110 7.42 -13.19 -6.02
CA ARG A 110 7.00 -11.82 -5.77
C ARG A 110 6.65 -11.12 -7.08
N GLU A 111 5.59 -10.33 -7.03
CA GLU A 111 5.12 -9.53 -8.13
C GLU A 111 5.51 -8.07 -7.88
N TYR A 112 6.16 -7.45 -8.88
CA TYR A 112 6.44 -6.02 -8.85
C TYR A 112 5.31 -5.28 -9.55
N HIS A 113 4.84 -4.19 -8.92
CA HIS A 113 4.10 -3.20 -9.69
C HIS A 113 4.55 -1.78 -9.40
N GLU A 114 5.06 -1.20 -10.48
CA GLU A 114 5.50 0.18 -10.63
C GLU A 114 4.30 1.13 -10.55
N PHE A 115 4.52 2.31 -9.98
CA PHE A 115 3.56 3.40 -10.00
C PHE A 115 3.60 4.13 -11.35
N ASP A 116 2.49 4.76 -11.72
CA ASP A 116 2.44 5.61 -12.92
C ASP A 116 3.50 6.73 -12.88
N GLU A 117 3.70 7.29 -11.68
CA GLU A 117 4.71 8.30 -11.36
C GLU A 117 5.29 8.02 -9.97
N PRO A 118 6.60 8.24 -9.74
CA PRO A 118 7.18 8.14 -8.41
C PRO A 118 6.46 9.05 -7.42
N GLN A 119 6.24 8.54 -6.21
CA GLN A 119 5.48 9.22 -5.17
C GLN A 119 6.42 9.70 -4.07
N GLU A 120 6.19 10.91 -3.60
CA GLU A 120 6.99 11.54 -2.55
C GLU A 120 6.17 11.69 -1.27
N ALA A 121 6.78 11.33 -0.14
CA ALA A 121 6.20 11.45 1.18
C ALA A 121 7.20 12.07 2.15
N ASP A 122 6.83 13.18 2.80
CA ASP A 122 7.66 13.80 3.85
C ASP A 122 7.33 13.18 5.22
N LEU A 123 8.22 12.35 5.72
CA LEU A 123 8.03 11.63 7.00
C LEU A 123 7.87 12.59 8.19
N VAL A 124 8.39 13.82 8.11
CA VAL A 124 8.21 14.82 9.18
C VAL A 124 6.74 15.24 9.29
N GLU A 125 5.99 15.25 8.18
CA GLU A 125 4.57 15.56 8.14
C GLU A 125 3.67 14.37 8.51
N LEU A 126 4.22 13.15 8.48
CA LEU A 126 3.48 11.89 8.67
C LEU A 126 3.66 11.27 10.05
N GLN A 127 4.05 12.07 11.04
CA GLN A 127 4.24 11.61 12.40
C GLN A 127 2.91 11.28 13.09
N GLY A 128 2.92 10.21 13.90
CA GLY A 128 1.84 9.87 14.82
C GLY A 128 0.67 9.15 14.13
N GLU A 129 -0.48 9.81 14.02
CA GLU A 129 -1.68 9.23 13.37
C GLU A 129 -1.84 9.69 11.91
N ASN A 130 -0.93 10.54 11.42
CA ASN A 130 -0.98 11.05 10.07
C ASN A 130 -0.44 9.99 9.10
N THR A 131 -1.19 9.73 8.04
CA THR A 131 -0.83 8.81 6.98
C THR A 131 -0.97 9.51 5.63
N GLN A 132 -0.17 9.08 4.65
CA GLN A 132 -0.30 9.51 3.26
C GLN A 132 -0.56 8.30 2.37
N LEU A 133 -1.53 8.41 1.47
CA LEU A 133 -1.74 7.46 0.37
C LEU A 133 -0.71 7.70 -0.72
N ILE A 134 -0.02 6.64 -1.13
CA ILE A 134 1.00 6.65 -2.19
C ILE A 134 0.53 5.86 -3.39
N ASP A 135 -0.26 4.81 -3.19
CA ASP A 135 -0.77 4.02 -4.31
C ASP A 135 -2.12 3.40 -3.97
N GLU A 136 -2.97 3.31 -4.97
CA GLU A 136 -4.23 2.56 -4.93
C GLU A 136 -4.37 1.79 -6.24
N ARG A 137 -4.61 0.47 -6.15
CA ARG A 137 -4.69 -0.40 -7.33
C ARG A 137 -5.60 -1.59 -7.12
N GLU A 138 -6.04 -2.17 -8.23
CA GLU A 138 -6.76 -3.44 -8.23
C GLU A 138 -5.79 -4.62 -8.37
N LEU A 139 -5.92 -5.61 -7.49
CA LEU A 139 -5.11 -6.82 -7.45
C LEU A 139 -6.00 -8.04 -7.26
N THR A 140 -5.46 -9.22 -7.56
CA THR A 140 -6.14 -10.49 -7.32
C THR A 140 -6.55 -10.62 -5.85
N ALA A 141 -7.80 -11.02 -5.63
CA ALA A 141 -8.32 -11.28 -4.31
C ALA A 141 -7.74 -12.59 -3.78
N GLN A 142 -6.77 -12.48 -2.87
CA GLN A 142 -6.09 -13.59 -2.24
C GLN A 142 -5.30 -13.14 -1.01
N THR A 143 -4.68 -14.07 -0.30
CA THR A 143 -3.74 -13.76 0.79
C THR A 143 -2.35 -13.48 0.23
N TYR A 144 -1.71 -12.44 0.79
CA TYR A 144 -0.34 -12.04 0.53
C TYR A 144 0.51 -12.17 1.79
N GLU A 145 1.78 -12.53 1.63
CA GLU A 145 2.70 -12.81 2.74
C GLU A 145 3.36 -11.55 3.30
N TYR A 146 3.73 -10.61 2.42
CA TYR A 146 4.37 -9.36 2.77
C TYR A 146 4.12 -8.30 1.68
N LEU A 147 4.38 -7.04 2.03
CA LEU A 147 4.49 -5.91 1.11
C LEU A 147 5.86 -5.25 1.31
N GLN A 148 6.51 -4.86 0.22
CA GLN A 148 7.79 -4.15 0.26
C GLN A 148 7.69 -2.91 -0.63
N LEU A 149 8.18 -1.77 -0.13
CA LEU A 149 8.27 -0.54 -0.90
C LEU A 149 9.58 -0.46 -1.69
N ASP A 150 9.50 -0.09 -2.97
CA ASP A 150 10.68 0.23 -3.77
C ASP A 150 11.03 1.70 -3.62
N VAL A 151 11.94 2.00 -2.68
CA VAL A 151 12.42 3.37 -2.41
C VAL A 151 13.68 3.64 -3.23
N THR A 152 13.60 4.64 -4.09
CA THR A 152 14.70 5.01 -4.99
C THR A 152 15.60 6.11 -4.43
N ASP A 153 15.05 6.99 -3.59
CA ASP A 153 15.79 8.11 -2.99
C ASP A 153 15.19 8.50 -1.64
N VAL A 154 16.04 9.04 -0.76
CA VAL A 154 15.62 9.65 0.50
C VAL A 154 16.41 10.94 0.71
N ALA A 155 15.73 12.07 0.62
CA ALA A 155 16.29 13.41 0.81
C ALA A 155 15.97 13.91 2.22
N GLY A 156 16.99 13.90 3.10
CA GLY A 156 16.88 14.37 4.47
C GLY A 156 17.58 15.71 4.70
N GLU A 157 16.89 16.68 5.29
CA GLU A 157 17.46 17.94 5.78
C GLU A 157 17.34 18.00 7.30
N LEU A 158 18.45 18.24 8.00
CA LEU A 158 18.49 18.38 9.47
C LEU A 158 18.30 19.83 9.89
N LYS A 159 17.65 20.02 11.04
CA LYS A 159 17.40 21.34 11.62
C LYS A 159 18.66 22.15 11.92
N GLU A 160 19.75 21.49 12.30
CA GLU A 160 20.96 22.18 12.78
C GLU A 160 22.20 21.95 11.88
N ASP A 161 22.29 20.81 11.19
CA ASP A 161 23.52 20.38 10.52
C ASP A 161 23.38 20.17 8.99
N GLY A 162 22.34 20.72 8.37
CA GLY A 162 22.13 20.67 6.91
C GLY A 162 21.74 19.27 6.41
N ASP A 163 22.17 18.89 5.20
CA ASP A 163 21.78 17.62 4.60
C ASP A 163 22.23 16.39 5.43
N ALA A 164 21.32 15.41 5.53
CA ALA A 164 21.57 14.08 6.08
C ALA A 164 21.67 13.03 4.98
N GLU A 165 22.63 12.12 5.14
CA GLU A 165 22.71 10.92 4.30
C GLU A 165 21.78 9.86 4.89
N VAL A 166 20.62 9.67 4.28
CA VAL A 166 19.66 8.64 4.69
C VAL A 166 19.74 7.48 3.71
N SER A 167 19.91 6.27 4.21
CA SER A 167 19.97 5.05 3.40
C SER A 167 18.89 4.07 3.83
N THR A 168 18.49 3.18 2.92
CA THR A 168 17.58 2.07 3.21
C THR A 168 18.36 0.77 3.46
N PRO A 169 17.74 -0.25 4.07
CA PRO A 169 18.43 -1.49 4.42
C PRO A 169 18.64 -2.38 3.19
N GLY A 170 19.89 -2.81 2.98
CA GLY A 170 20.24 -3.96 2.13
C GLY A 170 19.67 -3.99 0.71
N ASN A 171 19.35 -5.20 0.23
CA ASN A 171 18.91 -5.48 -1.15
C ASN A 171 17.39 -5.53 -1.33
N ALA A 172 16.60 -5.52 -0.24
CA ALA A 172 15.15 -5.39 -0.28
C ALA A 172 14.70 -4.34 0.75
N PRO A 173 14.84 -3.07 0.38
CA PRO A 173 14.57 -1.99 1.30
C PRO A 173 13.11 -2.05 1.76
N LEU A 174 12.91 -1.92 3.07
CA LEU A 174 11.60 -1.65 3.67
C LEU A 174 10.51 -2.70 3.40
N GLN A 175 10.85 -3.97 3.60
CA GLN A 175 9.88 -5.07 3.61
C GLN A 175 9.09 -5.11 4.92
N PHE A 176 7.77 -5.30 4.80
CA PHE A 176 6.84 -5.49 5.89
C PHE A 176 6.31 -6.91 5.89
N ASN A 177 6.79 -7.72 6.84
CA ASN A 177 6.37 -9.10 7.04
C ASN A 177 4.99 -9.22 7.70
N GLU A 178 4.03 -8.40 7.26
CA GLU A 178 2.63 -8.44 7.72
C GLU A 178 1.76 -9.08 6.64
N ARG A 179 1.07 -10.14 7.02
CA ARG A 179 0.16 -10.86 6.12
C ARG A 179 -1.14 -10.09 5.97
N PHE A 180 -1.62 -9.98 4.74
CA PHE A 180 -2.89 -9.32 4.44
C PHE A 180 -3.68 -10.06 3.38
N GLU A 181 -5.00 -9.86 3.37
CA GLU A 181 -5.92 -10.51 2.43
C GLU A 181 -6.59 -9.44 1.58
N ILE A 182 -6.41 -9.49 0.27
CA ILE A 182 -7.24 -8.68 -0.63
C ILE A 182 -8.53 -9.45 -0.88
N ARG A 183 -9.66 -8.81 -0.62
CA ARG A 183 -10.98 -9.43 -0.76
C ARG A 183 -11.73 -8.92 -1.98
N PRO A 184 -12.59 -9.76 -2.59
CA PRO A 184 -13.37 -9.36 -3.76
C PRO A 184 -14.21 -8.12 -3.45
N ASN A 185 -14.14 -7.10 -4.32
CA ASN A 185 -14.94 -5.87 -4.19
C ASN A 185 -14.79 -5.17 -2.82
N GLN A 186 -13.65 -5.31 -2.15
CA GLN A 186 -13.35 -4.61 -0.89
C GLN A 186 -12.04 -3.84 -1.01
N ARG A 187 -11.92 -2.76 -0.24
CA ARG A 187 -10.69 -2.01 -0.09
C ARG A 187 -9.91 -2.52 1.10
N THR A 188 -8.69 -2.96 0.84
CA THR A 188 -7.68 -3.29 1.85
C THR A 188 -6.68 -2.15 1.91
N THR A 189 -6.57 -1.49 3.05
CA THR A 189 -5.59 -0.43 3.27
C THR A 189 -4.43 -0.98 4.08
N PHE A 190 -3.24 -1.03 3.48
CA PHE A 190 -1.99 -1.40 4.12
C PHE A 190 -1.23 -0.13 4.52
N VAL A 191 -1.07 0.11 5.82
CA VAL A 191 -0.28 1.22 6.35
C VAL A 191 1.10 0.69 6.71
N GLY A 192 2.12 1.05 5.94
CA GLY A 192 3.52 0.80 6.24
C GLY A 192 4.11 1.92 7.11
N ASP A 193 4.91 1.55 8.09
CA ASP A 193 5.50 2.50 9.03
C ASP A 193 7.03 2.42 9.01
N PHE A 194 7.69 3.57 9.08
CA PHE A 194 9.14 3.69 9.03
C PHE A 194 9.65 4.55 10.17
N THR A 195 10.93 4.41 10.46
CA THR A 195 11.60 5.38 11.31
C THR A 195 13.06 5.55 10.86
N PRO A 196 13.56 6.79 10.71
CA PRO A 196 14.98 7.01 10.54
C PRO A 196 15.70 6.77 11.88
N VAL A 197 16.77 5.97 11.83
CA VAL A 197 17.62 5.66 12.99
C VAL A 197 19.04 6.15 12.72
N ARG A 198 19.58 6.94 13.65
CA ARG A 198 20.90 7.55 13.52
C ARG A 198 22.02 6.51 13.58
N GLN A 199 22.89 6.56 12.58
CA GLN A 199 24.02 5.64 12.41
C GLN A 199 25.36 6.28 12.81
N GLY A 200 25.73 6.13 14.09
CA GLY A 200 27.01 6.57 14.63
C GLY A 200 27.12 8.09 14.83
N GLN A 201 28.33 8.63 14.64
CA GLN A 201 28.64 10.05 14.95
C GLN A 201 28.50 11.02 13.77
N ARG A 202 28.14 10.54 12.57
CA ARG A 202 27.95 11.38 11.38
C ARG A 202 26.45 11.64 11.17
N ASN A 203 26.10 12.60 10.31
CA ASN A 203 24.73 12.88 9.87
C ASN A 203 24.23 11.78 8.91
N ARG A 204 24.35 10.52 9.32
CA ARG A 204 23.93 9.36 8.56
C ARG A 204 22.80 8.66 9.30
N TYR A 205 21.76 8.30 8.58
CA TYR A 205 20.60 7.62 9.11
C TYR A 205 20.28 6.39 8.27
N LEU A 206 19.70 5.38 8.91
CA LEU A 206 19.15 4.21 8.27
C LEU A 206 17.64 4.28 8.43
N LEU A 207 16.91 4.33 7.32
CA LEU A 207 15.46 4.24 7.34
C LEU A 207 15.08 2.78 7.54
N GLN A 208 14.39 2.45 8.64
CA GLN A 208 14.01 1.09 8.98
C GLN A 208 12.49 0.94 8.98
N PRO A 209 11.93 -0.18 8.48
CA PRO A 209 10.52 -0.49 8.65
C PRO A 209 10.23 -0.83 10.12
N VAL A 210 9.05 -0.44 10.61
CA VAL A 210 8.64 -0.68 11.99
C VAL A 210 7.43 -1.61 12.02
N ALA A 211 7.69 -2.91 12.22
CA ALA A 211 6.64 -3.94 12.18
C ALA A 211 5.45 -3.67 13.13
N ARG A 212 5.70 -3.05 14.31
CA ARG A 212 4.63 -2.74 15.28
C ARG A 212 3.70 -1.60 14.83
N GLY A 213 4.12 -0.76 13.89
CA GLY A 213 3.29 0.32 13.37
C GLY A 213 2.56 -0.05 12.09
N THR A 214 2.94 -1.15 11.45
CA THR A 214 2.22 -1.68 10.30
C THR A 214 0.80 -2.07 10.69
N ARG A 215 -0.18 -1.62 9.90
CA ARG A 215 -1.60 -1.91 10.13
C ARG A 215 -2.30 -2.20 8.82
N VAL A 216 -3.21 -3.17 8.86
CA VAL A 216 -4.11 -3.49 7.75
C VAL A 216 -5.55 -3.18 8.16
N VAL A 217 -6.25 -2.41 7.33
CA VAL A 217 -7.66 -2.02 7.52
C VAL A 217 -8.48 -2.53 6.35
N TYR A 218 -9.63 -3.11 6.64
CA TYR A 218 -10.57 -3.61 5.63
C TYR A 218 -11.81 -2.73 5.63
N GLU A 219 -12.14 -2.19 4.47
CA GLU A 219 -13.32 -1.37 4.24
C GLU A 219 -14.13 -1.98 3.10
N ASP A 220 -15.44 -2.07 3.26
CA ASP A 220 -16.31 -2.38 2.14
C ASP A 220 -16.17 -1.25 1.10
N SER A 221 -16.04 -1.61 -0.17
CA SER A 221 -16.08 -0.60 -1.22
C SER A 221 -17.47 0.03 -1.18
N GLU A 222 -17.52 1.37 -1.12
CA GLU A 222 -18.79 2.11 -1.12
C GLU A 222 -19.45 2.03 -2.51
N ASP A 223 -19.92 0.84 -2.91
CA ASP A 223 -20.83 0.63 -4.05
C ASP A 223 -22.13 -0.08 -3.62
N ASP A 224 -22.36 -0.27 -2.32
CA ASP A 224 -23.71 -0.60 -1.83
C ASP A 224 -24.48 0.69 -1.60
N THR A 225 -25.09 1.21 -2.67
CA THR A 225 -26.27 2.06 -2.52
C THR A 225 -27.36 1.18 -1.89
N THR A 226 -27.31 1.09 -0.57
CA THR A 226 -28.37 0.52 0.23
C THR A 226 -29.58 1.46 0.14
N ASP A 227 -30.33 1.35 -0.95
CA ASP A 227 -31.69 1.91 -1.05
C ASP A 227 -32.60 1.04 -0.17
N SER A 228 -32.40 1.14 1.14
CA SER A 228 -33.37 0.69 2.13
C SER A 228 -34.52 1.69 2.14
N GLU A 229 -35.36 1.67 1.11
CA GLU A 229 -36.70 2.24 1.17
C GLU A 229 -37.58 1.31 2.03
N THR A 230 -37.30 1.27 3.33
CA THR A 230 -38.30 0.89 4.32
C THR A 230 -39.27 2.05 4.48
N ASP A 231 -40.32 2.10 3.66
CA ASP A 231 -41.55 2.81 4.02
C ASP A 231 -42.71 1.82 4.11
N THR A 232 -43.06 1.56 5.36
CA THR A 232 -44.20 0.76 5.80
C THR A 232 -45.50 1.55 5.64
N ASP A 233 -46.47 0.92 4.98
CA ASP A 233 -47.93 1.02 5.15
C ASP A 233 -48.56 2.34 5.64
N ASN A 234 -49.39 2.96 4.80
CA ASN A 234 -50.65 3.51 5.31
C ASN A 234 -51.80 3.27 4.33
N SER A 235 -52.79 2.54 4.85
CA SER A 235 -54.09 2.22 4.28
C SER A 235 -55.09 3.40 4.37
N GLU A 236 -56.23 3.28 3.67
CA GLU A 236 -57.42 4.19 3.56
C GLU A 236 -57.29 5.23 2.43
N ASP A 237 -58.10 5.28 1.36
CA ASP A 237 -59.57 5.36 1.18
C ASP A 237 -59.84 5.11 -0.35
N GLU A 238 -60.78 4.29 -0.83
CA GLU A 238 -62.21 4.58 -1.12
C GLU A 238 -62.97 3.29 -1.51
#